data_AF-A0A9X3PS36-F1
#
_entry.id   AF-A0A9X3PS36-F1
#
_cell.length_a   1.000
_cell.length_b   1.000
_cell.length_c   1.000
_cell.angle_alpha   90.00
_cell.angle_beta   90.00
_cell.angle_gamma   90.00
#
_symmetry.space_group_name_H-M   'P 1'
#
loop_
_entity.id
_entity.type
_entity.pdbx_description
1 polymer ?
#
loop_
_entity_poly.entity_id
_entity_poly.type
_entity_poly.pdbx_seq_one_letter_code
_entity_poly.pdbx_strand_id
1 'polypeptide(L)'
;MRAVRRDALKLLVGVLAVGATVLMGVQGCGLFESERVAKGRSLYQHYCMHCHGENGRQNEGFNWIKMPDPRPRDLSIRNEMETFKDEELYLTVYRDMKDTSEDGGDAIGEDEFAVPTMPTFKYTLSQEEIWATVAFVRSLHGASLTYDVEGQVQTLQEKVTAAQTKLDEAKKALELAEAKAEAAESENNDEEVAEEEEEEYLEEAMLPEEEALEEAEMEFDEAKQDFERFTKRPRYAQISRPDLTVSGERRQQLAQVGERLYYNKYGCNGCHSVGGQGGIVGPPLDRAGFRLNDTWIYRWIKYPQAMKRKTRMPNMGITDDDAQAITMFLKTLRAPKPDQSIQKVSN
;
A
#
# COMPACT_ATOMS: atom_id res chain seq x y z
N MET A 1 -23.70 -42.48 45.81
CA MET A 1 -24.43 -41.60 46.74
C MET A 1 -24.53 -40.24 46.03
N ARG A 2 -25.64 -39.88 45.36
CA ARG A 2 -26.78 -39.07 45.88
C ARG A 2 -26.29 -37.94 46.81
N ALA A 3 -26.72 -36.68 46.76
CA ALA A 3 -27.54 -35.82 45.92
C ALA A 3 -27.51 -34.45 46.65
N VAL A 4 -27.63 -33.34 45.91
CA VAL A 4 -28.41 -32.13 46.27
C VAL A 4 -28.17 -31.45 47.63
N ARG A 5 -27.81 -30.15 47.58
CA ARG A 5 -28.60 -29.08 48.23
C ARG A 5 -28.31 -27.72 47.58
N ARG A 6 -29.34 -27.21 46.89
CA ARG A 6 -29.57 -25.79 46.55
C ARG A 6 -30.11 -25.10 47.80
N ASP A 7 -29.90 -23.80 47.88
CA ASP A 7 -30.80 -22.74 48.38
C ASP A 7 -29.92 -21.56 48.81
N ALA A 8 -30.26 -20.29 48.69
CA ALA A 8 -31.27 -19.54 47.96
C ALA A 8 -30.98 -18.09 48.36
N LEU A 9 -30.70 -17.18 47.44
CA LEU A 9 -31.01 -15.77 47.65
C LEU A 9 -31.17 -15.08 46.29
N LYS A 10 -32.41 -15.06 45.81
CA LYS A 10 -32.92 -14.08 44.86
C LYS A 10 -33.84 -13.14 45.64
N LEU A 11 -33.61 -11.85 45.51
CA LEU A 11 -34.59 -10.76 45.66
C LEU A 11 -33.91 -9.54 44.98
N LEU A 12 -34.13 -9.27 43.69
CA LEU A 12 -35.27 -8.63 43.01
C LEU A 12 -35.60 -7.22 43.52
N VAL A 13 -36.00 -6.39 42.54
CA VAL A 13 -36.47 -4.98 42.57
C VAL A 13 -35.35 -3.95 42.37
N GLY A 14 -35.37 -3.07 41.37
CA GLY A 14 -36.38 -2.74 40.38
C GLY A 14 -35.97 -1.49 39.61
N VAL A 15 -36.39 -1.44 38.35
CA VAL A 15 -36.25 -0.38 37.34
C VAL A 15 -36.71 1.00 37.83
N LEU A 16 -35.99 2.07 37.41
CA LEU A 16 -36.40 3.46 37.09
C LEU A 16 -35.10 4.26 36.87
N ALA A 17 -34.90 5.15 35.90
CA ALA A 17 -35.70 5.68 34.82
C ALA A 17 -34.76 6.28 33.77
N VAL A 18 -35.24 6.26 32.52
CA VAL A 18 -34.99 7.19 31.41
C VAL A 18 -34.36 8.54 31.81
N GLY A 19 -33.32 8.95 31.08
CA GLY A 19 -32.98 10.37 30.92
C GLY A 19 -31.49 10.68 30.94
N ALA A 20 -30.78 10.41 29.85
CA ALA A 20 -29.55 11.14 29.52
C ALA A 20 -29.64 11.61 28.08
N THR A 21 -30.42 12.69 27.93
CA THR A 21 -30.29 13.77 26.95
C THR A 21 -29.29 13.56 25.81
N VAL A 22 -29.85 13.49 24.60
CA VAL A 22 -29.30 14.07 23.39
C VAL A 22 -28.69 15.45 23.73
N LEU A 23 -27.37 15.58 23.62
CA LEU A 23 -26.72 16.86 23.46
C LEU A 23 -26.34 17.00 21.98
N MET A 24 -27.28 17.54 21.22
CA MET A 24 -26.95 18.24 19.99
C MET A 24 -26.16 19.50 20.35
N GLY A 25 -25.08 19.74 19.60
CA GLY A 25 -24.63 21.08 19.25
C GLY A 25 -23.86 21.83 20.33
N VAL A 26 -22.58 21.52 20.48
CA VAL A 26 -21.57 22.57 20.78
C VAL A 26 -20.53 22.53 19.67
N GLN A 27 -20.74 23.43 18.72
CA GLN A 27 -19.71 23.92 17.82
C GLN A 27 -18.68 24.64 18.71
N GLY A 28 -17.56 23.96 18.99
CA GLY A 28 -16.50 24.47 19.85
C GLY A 28 -15.15 23.93 19.41
N CYS A 29 -14.33 24.80 18.85
CA CYS A 29 -12.97 24.50 18.40
C CYS A 29 -12.10 23.85 19.51
N GLY A 30 -11.40 22.77 19.15
CA GLY A 30 -9.96 22.68 19.49
C GLY A 30 -9.50 21.87 20.71
N LEU A 31 -10.24 20.90 21.25
CA LEU A 31 -9.72 20.11 22.40
C LEU A 31 -9.64 18.60 22.22
N PHE A 32 -10.16 18.04 21.13
CA PHE A 32 -9.96 16.62 20.81
C PHE A 32 -9.56 16.50 19.34
N GLU A 33 -8.29 16.16 19.11
CA GLU A 33 -7.82 15.72 17.81
C GLU A 33 -8.61 14.47 17.42
N SER A 34 -9.15 14.43 16.19
CA SER A 34 -9.83 13.22 15.73
C SER A 34 -8.84 12.06 15.65
N GLU A 35 -9.30 10.83 15.91
CA GLU A 35 -8.45 9.63 15.84
C GLU A 35 -7.71 9.53 14.50
N ARG A 36 -8.37 9.93 13.40
CA ARG A 36 -7.78 9.99 12.06
C ARG A 36 -6.59 10.95 11.99
N VAL A 37 -6.72 12.18 12.52
CA VAL A 37 -5.64 13.16 12.50
C VAL A 37 -4.47 12.69 13.37
N ALA A 38 -4.75 12.06 14.52
CA ALA A 38 -3.72 11.48 15.39
C ALA A 38 -2.96 10.32 14.72
N LYS A 39 -3.67 9.42 14.03
CA LYS A 39 -3.08 8.34 13.21
C LYS A 39 -2.22 8.94 12.08
N GLY A 40 -2.75 9.95 11.39
CA GLY A 40 -2.04 10.70 10.36
C GLY A 40 -0.75 11.35 10.86
N ARG A 41 -0.79 12.00 12.02
CA ARG A 41 0.38 12.60 12.66
C ARG A 41 1.47 11.57 12.92
N SER A 42 1.11 10.41 13.47
CA SER A 42 2.09 9.35 13.76
C SER A 42 2.78 8.84 12.49
N LEU A 43 2.01 8.64 11.41
CA LEU A 43 2.55 8.24 10.11
C LEU A 43 3.45 9.32 9.50
N TYR A 44 2.99 10.57 9.54
CA TYR A 44 3.73 11.73 9.06
C TYR A 44 5.07 11.91 9.81
N GLN A 45 5.07 11.78 11.14
CA GLN A 45 6.29 11.83 11.95
C GLN A 45 7.27 10.70 11.60
N HIS A 46 6.74 9.53 11.24
CA HIS A 46 7.57 8.38 10.90
C HIS A 46 8.20 8.50 9.51
N TYR A 47 7.44 8.97 8.51
CA TYR A 47 7.82 8.92 7.10
C TYR A 47 8.12 10.28 6.45
N CYS A 48 7.42 11.35 6.84
CA CYS A 48 7.39 12.61 6.10
C CYS A 48 8.19 13.73 6.78
N MET A 49 8.20 13.77 8.11
CA MET A 49 8.78 14.85 8.94
C MET A 49 10.25 15.16 8.62
N HIS A 50 11.02 14.18 8.15
CA HIS A 50 12.43 14.36 7.84
C HIS A 50 12.69 15.32 6.67
N CYS A 51 11.72 15.43 5.75
CA CYS A 51 11.77 16.34 4.61
C CYS A 51 10.84 17.54 4.80
N HIS A 52 9.64 17.34 5.37
CA HIS A 52 8.62 18.37 5.51
C HIS A 52 8.62 19.07 6.88
N GLY A 53 9.43 18.64 7.85
CA GLY A 53 9.40 19.19 9.22
C GLY A 53 8.24 18.69 10.05
N GLU A 54 8.25 18.95 11.36
CA GLU A 54 7.18 18.52 12.28
C GLU A 54 5.88 19.29 12.02
N ASN A 55 5.99 20.58 11.69
CA ASN A 55 4.87 21.49 11.46
C ASN A 55 4.59 21.74 9.97
N GLY A 56 5.26 21.01 9.08
CA GLY A 56 5.09 21.16 7.63
C GLY A 56 5.76 22.39 7.04
N ARG A 57 6.56 23.14 7.82
CA ARG A 57 7.15 24.40 7.37
C ARG A 57 8.36 24.15 6.48
N GLN A 58 8.57 25.04 5.52
CA GLN A 58 9.81 25.03 4.74
C GLN A 58 11.04 25.09 5.66
N ASN A 59 12.08 24.36 5.28
CA ASN A 59 13.37 24.33 5.97
C ASN A 59 13.34 23.78 7.42
N GLU A 60 12.24 23.16 7.84
CA GLU A 60 12.14 22.53 9.17
C GLU A 60 12.62 21.06 9.13
N GLY A 61 12.37 20.35 8.04
CA GLY A 61 12.88 18.98 7.86
C GLY A 61 14.40 18.98 7.76
N PHE A 62 15.09 18.15 8.57
CA PHE A 62 16.56 18.13 8.60
C PHE A 62 17.18 17.77 7.23
N ASN A 63 16.45 17.04 6.38
CA ASN A 63 16.91 16.69 5.04
C ASN A 63 16.62 17.78 3.99
N TRP A 64 15.77 18.77 4.31
CA TRP A 64 15.29 19.77 3.35
C TRP A 64 16.43 20.51 2.64
N ILE A 65 17.49 20.89 3.35
CA ILE A 65 18.66 21.59 2.80
C ILE A 65 19.45 20.74 1.80
N LYS A 66 19.32 19.41 1.88
CA LYS A 66 19.99 18.45 0.98
C LYS A 66 19.15 18.07 -0.23
N MET A 67 17.89 18.50 -0.29
CA MET A 67 17.00 18.17 -1.39
C MET A 67 17.28 19.05 -2.62
N PRO A 68 17.31 18.46 -3.83
CA PRO A 68 17.33 19.23 -5.07
C PRO A 68 16.00 19.96 -5.26
N ASP A 69 15.99 20.95 -6.16
CA ASP A 69 14.76 21.60 -6.57
C ASP A 69 13.95 20.69 -7.52
N PRO A 70 12.60 20.71 -7.43
CA PRO A 70 11.81 21.44 -6.46
C PRO A 70 11.85 20.79 -5.07
N ARG A 71 12.14 21.60 -4.05
CA ARG A 71 12.14 21.15 -2.64
C ARG A 71 10.73 20.90 -2.12
N PRO A 72 10.59 20.16 -1.00
CA PRO A 72 9.32 20.04 -0.30
C PRO A 72 8.67 21.40 -0.04
N ARG A 73 7.41 21.53 -0.45
CA ARG A 73 6.56 22.71 -0.23
C ARG A 73 6.29 22.92 1.26
N ASP A 74 5.95 24.16 1.62
CA ASP A 74 5.41 24.48 2.94
C ASP A 74 3.95 24.02 3.04
N LEU A 75 3.69 22.98 3.84
CA LEU A 75 2.37 22.41 4.06
C LEU A 75 1.54 23.21 5.07
N SER A 76 2.10 24.24 5.71
CA SER A 76 1.41 25.08 6.69
C SER A 76 0.80 26.34 6.08
N ILE A 77 1.16 26.68 4.83
CA ILE A 77 0.67 27.88 4.14
C ILE A 77 -0.76 27.66 3.64
N ARG A 78 -1.72 28.18 4.40
CA ARG A 78 -3.16 28.01 4.15
C ARG A 78 -3.60 28.41 2.74
N ASN A 79 -3.25 29.60 2.29
CA ASN A 79 -3.68 30.13 0.99
C ASN A 79 -3.12 29.36 -0.21
N GLU A 80 -2.06 28.57 -0.02
CA GLU A 80 -1.56 27.65 -1.04
C GLU A 80 -2.20 26.27 -0.87
N MET A 81 -2.19 25.72 0.35
CA MET A 81 -2.65 24.35 0.57
C MET A 81 -4.17 24.18 0.42
N GLU A 82 -4.96 25.24 0.60
CA GLU A 82 -6.41 25.22 0.32
C GLU A 82 -6.72 25.17 -1.18
N THR A 83 -5.78 25.46 -2.09
CA THR A 83 -6.05 25.36 -3.54
C THR A 83 -6.06 23.92 -4.04
N PHE A 84 -5.42 23.00 -3.31
CA PHE A 84 -5.40 21.57 -3.65
C PHE A 84 -6.63 20.87 -3.11
N LYS A 85 -7.21 19.97 -3.91
CA LYS A 85 -8.25 19.03 -3.48
C LYS A 85 -7.66 17.92 -2.61
N ASP A 86 -8.52 17.28 -1.82
CA ASP A 86 -8.10 16.17 -0.95
C ASP A 86 -7.52 15.01 -1.77
N GLU A 87 -8.12 14.72 -2.92
CA GLU A 87 -7.69 13.69 -3.86
C GLU A 87 -6.33 13.99 -4.48
N GLU A 88 -6.02 15.27 -4.74
CA GLU A 88 -4.71 15.67 -5.28
C GLU A 88 -3.60 15.47 -4.24
N LEU A 89 -3.88 15.82 -2.98
CA LEU A 89 -2.97 15.55 -1.86
C LEU A 89 -2.78 14.05 -1.64
N TYR A 90 -3.88 13.29 -1.73
CA TYR A 90 -3.84 11.83 -1.66
C TYR A 90 -2.98 11.22 -2.78
N LEU A 91 -3.21 11.62 -4.04
CA LEU A 91 -2.47 11.11 -5.20
C LEU A 91 -1.00 11.49 -5.17
N THR A 92 -0.64 12.64 -4.57
CA THR A 92 0.76 13.02 -4.37
C THR A 92 1.51 11.96 -3.52
N VAL A 93 0.82 11.33 -2.57
CA VAL A 93 1.35 10.27 -1.68
C VAL A 93 1.10 8.86 -2.25
N TYR A 94 -0.02 8.68 -2.96
CA TYR A 94 -0.50 7.43 -3.57
C TYR A 94 -0.38 7.48 -5.09
N ARG A 95 0.85 7.34 -5.61
CA ARG A 95 1.13 7.26 -7.05
C ARG A 95 2.23 6.27 -7.36
N ASP A 96 2.31 5.83 -8.60
CA ASP A 96 3.49 5.11 -9.07
C ASP A 96 4.62 6.08 -9.37
N MET A 97 5.86 5.63 -9.19
CA MET A 97 7.04 6.42 -9.50
C MET A 97 7.26 6.43 -11.01
N LYS A 98 7.40 7.62 -11.59
CA LYS A 98 7.69 7.82 -13.02
C LYS A 98 9.18 8.07 -13.24
N ASP A 99 9.74 7.56 -14.34
CA ASP A 99 11.11 7.84 -14.77
C ASP A 99 11.16 9.23 -15.42
N THR A 100 11.75 10.21 -14.74
CA THR A 100 11.83 11.60 -15.22
C THR A 100 13.07 11.86 -16.08
N SER A 101 13.70 10.83 -16.62
CA SER A 101 14.84 10.99 -17.54
C SER A 101 14.41 11.69 -18.82
N GLU A 102 15.19 12.68 -19.28
CA GLU A 102 14.93 13.39 -20.54
C GLU A 102 14.83 12.42 -21.73
N ASP A 103 15.70 11.41 -21.76
CA ASP A 103 15.74 10.37 -22.77
C ASP A 103 15.18 9.04 -22.25
N GLY A 104 14.07 8.60 -22.84
CA GLY A 104 13.47 7.29 -22.55
C GLY A 104 12.81 7.17 -21.16
N GLY A 105 12.52 8.30 -20.52
CA GLY A 105 11.65 8.38 -19.36
C GLY A 105 10.16 8.27 -19.73
N ASP A 106 9.31 8.26 -18.71
CA ASP A 106 7.86 8.24 -18.88
C ASP A 106 7.36 9.59 -19.42
N ALA A 107 6.30 9.56 -20.24
CA ALA A 107 5.60 10.78 -20.61
C ALA A 107 4.91 11.37 -19.37
N ILE A 108 5.28 12.61 -19.02
CA ILE A 108 4.73 13.35 -17.90
C ILE A 108 3.85 14.46 -18.49
N GLY A 109 2.55 14.41 -18.21
CA GLY A 109 1.61 15.44 -18.66
C GLY A 109 1.91 16.80 -18.05
N GLU A 110 1.47 17.88 -18.71
CA GLU A 110 1.68 19.26 -18.22
C GLU A 110 1.08 19.49 -16.82
N ASP A 111 -0.01 18.77 -16.50
CA ASP A 111 -0.70 18.81 -15.21
C ASP A 111 -0.19 17.76 -14.20
N GLU A 112 0.78 16.93 -14.59
CA GLU A 112 1.29 15.86 -13.73
C GLU A 112 2.55 16.29 -12.98
N PHE A 113 2.46 16.33 -11.66
CA PHE A 113 3.62 16.53 -10.81
C PHE A 113 4.44 15.25 -10.68
N ALA A 114 5.50 15.11 -11.47
CA ALA A 114 6.47 14.03 -11.35
C ALA A 114 7.79 14.56 -10.77
N VAL A 115 7.98 14.37 -9.46
CA VAL A 115 9.27 14.59 -8.81
C VAL A 115 9.76 13.27 -8.22
N PRO A 116 10.94 12.78 -8.61
CA PRO A 116 11.45 11.48 -8.15
C PRO A 116 11.71 11.45 -6.64
N THR A 117 12.02 12.61 -6.06
CA THR A 117 12.55 12.70 -4.69
C THR A 117 11.48 12.66 -3.60
N MET A 118 10.19 12.84 -3.93
CA MET A 118 9.10 12.53 -3.01
C MET A 118 8.70 11.07 -3.23
N PRO A 119 8.94 10.18 -2.24
CA PRO A 119 8.71 8.75 -2.43
C PRO A 119 7.22 8.42 -2.48
N THR A 120 6.89 7.32 -3.15
CA THR A 120 5.54 6.73 -3.07
C THR A 120 5.34 5.96 -1.78
N PHE A 121 4.13 6.00 -1.23
CA PHE A 121 3.70 5.18 -0.10
C PHE A 121 2.62 4.17 -0.46
N LYS A 122 2.19 4.13 -1.74
CA LYS A 122 1.18 3.20 -2.28
C LYS A 122 1.44 1.74 -1.91
N TYR A 123 2.71 1.33 -1.90
CA TYR A 123 3.12 -0.04 -1.63
C TYR A 123 3.52 -0.29 -0.15
N THR A 124 3.36 0.71 0.71
CA THR A 124 3.77 0.67 2.13
C THR A 124 2.61 0.84 3.08
N LEU A 125 1.69 1.78 2.79
CA LEU A 125 0.56 2.15 3.62
C LEU A 125 -0.75 1.72 2.97
N SER A 126 -1.80 1.54 3.78
CA SER A 126 -3.15 1.39 3.24
C SER A 126 -3.69 2.73 2.71
N GLN A 127 -4.72 2.71 1.86
CA GLN A 127 -5.33 3.96 1.40
C GLN A 127 -5.92 4.76 2.57
N GLU A 128 -6.53 4.09 3.54
CA GLU A 128 -7.06 4.72 4.76
C GLU A 128 -5.94 5.41 5.58
N GLU A 129 -4.76 4.81 5.68
CA GLU A 129 -3.60 5.42 6.34
C GLU A 129 -3.07 6.65 5.60
N ILE A 130 -3.14 6.64 4.27
CA ILE A 130 -2.77 7.80 3.44
C ILE A 130 -3.81 8.91 3.63
N TRP A 131 -5.11 8.58 3.65
CA TRP A 131 -6.15 9.55 3.99
C TRP A 131 -5.99 10.13 5.40
N ALA A 132 -5.56 9.32 6.36
CA ALA A 132 -5.21 9.82 7.69
C ALA A 132 -4.05 10.82 7.62
N THR A 133 -3.02 10.54 6.80
CA THR A 133 -1.91 11.46 6.56
C THR A 133 -2.39 12.77 5.92
N VAL A 134 -3.28 12.71 4.92
CA VAL A 134 -3.89 13.91 4.31
C VAL A 134 -4.69 14.70 5.34
N ALA A 135 -5.46 14.04 6.20
CA ALA A 135 -6.20 14.70 7.28
C ALA A 135 -5.26 15.46 8.24
N PHE A 136 -4.10 14.87 8.56
CA PHE A 136 -3.08 15.57 9.35
C PHE A 136 -2.47 16.76 8.58
N VAL A 137 -2.15 16.60 7.30
CA VAL A 137 -1.66 17.71 6.45
C VAL A 137 -2.67 18.86 6.43
N ARG A 138 -3.97 18.58 6.27
CA ARG A 138 -5.04 19.60 6.35
C ARG A 138 -5.02 20.35 7.68
N SER A 139 -4.77 19.65 8.77
CA SER A 139 -4.72 20.25 10.10
C SER A 139 -3.53 21.22 10.27
N LEU A 140 -2.43 21.05 9.54
CA LEU A 140 -1.24 21.92 9.62
C LEU A 140 -1.52 23.36 9.18
N HIS A 141 -2.53 23.55 8.33
CA HIS A 141 -2.94 24.86 7.81
C HIS A 141 -4.38 25.23 8.20
N GLY A 142 -4.91 24.60 9.24
CA GLY A 142 -6.22 24.91 9.82
C GLY A 142 -7.42 24.50 8.98
N ALA A 143 -7.24 23.65 7.97
CA ALA A 143 -8.32 23.04 7.21
C ALA A 143 -8.72 21.68 7.79
N SER A 144 -9.77 21.08 7.25
CA SER A 144 -10.22 19.72 7.59
C SER A 144 -10.38 18.90 6.33
N LEU A 145 -10.21 17.58 6.46
CA LEU A 145 -10.49 16.65 5.36
C LEU A 145 -12.00 16.68 5.04
N THR A 146 -12.31 16.78 3.76
CA THR A 146 -13.66 16.74 3.20
C THR A 146 -14.01 15.36 2.62
N TYR A 147 -13.02 14.57 2.22
CA TYR A 147 -13.22 13.20 1.76
C TYR A 147 -13.82 12.30 2.84
N ASP A 148 -14.92 11.61 2.50
CA ASP A 148 -15.66 10.73 3.40
C ASP A 148 -15.03 9.32 3.45
N VAL A 149 -14.03 9.17 4.32
CA VAL A 149 -13.33 7.90 4.52
C VAL A 149 -14.27 6.82 5.08
N GLU A 150 -15.12 7.14 6.07
CA GLU A 150 -16.04 6.16 6.65
C GLU A 150 -17.08 5.68 5.63
N GLY A 151 -17.66 6.60 4.86
CA GLY A 151 -18.60 6.26 3.80
C GLY A 151 -17.95 5.37 2.73
N GLN A 152 -16.69 5.62 2.38
CA GLN A 152 -15.95 4.75 1.45
C GLN A 152 -15.73 3.34 2.03
N VAL A 153 -15.36 3.22 3.32
CA VAL A 153 -15.22 1.91 3.97
C VAL A 153 -16.54 1.14 3.95
N GLN A 154 -17.65 1.79 4.27
CA GLN A 154 -18.99 1.18 4.23
C GLN A 154 -19.35 0.74 2.81
N THR A 155 -19.17 1.62 1.82
CA THR A 155 -19.45 1.32 0.41
C THR A 155 -18.66 0.10 -0.08
N LEU A 156 -17.36 0.02 0.25
CA LEU A 156 -16.53 -1.12 -0.14
C LEU A 156 -16.95 -2.42 0.59
N GLN A 157 -17.31 -2.33 1.87
CA GLN A 157 -17.79 -3.49 2.63
C GLN A 157 -19.14 -4.01 2.10
N GLU A 158 -20.03 -3.12 1.70
CA GLU A 158 -21.30 -3.47 1.05
C GLU A 158 -21.08 -4.16 -0.29
N LYS A 159 -20.14 -3.67 -1.12
CA LYS A 159 -19.75 -4.34 -2.37
C LYS A 159 -19.24 -5.76 -2.12
N VAL A 160 -18.36 -5.96 -1.14
CA VAL A 160 -17.86 -7.30 -0.76
C VAL A 160 -19.02 -8.21 -0.36
N THR A 161 -19.97 -7.70 0.43
CA THR A 161 -21.13 -8.47 0.90
C THR A 161 -22.06 -8.85 -0.24
N ALA A 162 -22.31 -7.92 -1.16
CA ALA A 162 -23.14 -8.15 -2.34
C ALA A 162 -22.49 -9.17 -3.30
N ALA A 163 -21.19 -9.03 -3.57
CA ALA A 163 -20.46 -9.96 -4.42
C ALA A 163 -20.35 -11.37 -3.79
N GLN A 164 -20.17 -11.47 -2.47
CA GLN A 164 -20.23 -12.75 -1.77
C GLN A 164 -21.60 -13.42 -1.92
N THR A 165 -22.68 -12.64 -1.85
CA THR A 165 -24.05 -13.16 -2.01
C THR A 165 -24.24 -13.75 -3.40
N LYS A 166 -23.79 -13.04 -4.45
CA LYS A 166 -23.81 -13.55 -5.83
C LYS A 166 -22.99 -14.82 -5.99
N LEU A 167 -21.79 -14.86 -5.40
CA LEU A 167 -20.93 -16.03 -5.41
C LEU A 167 -21.60 -17.25 -4.76
N ASP A 168 -22.24 -17.06 -3.62
CA ASP A 168 -22.97 -18.13 -2.92
C ASP A 168 -24.18 -18.62 -3.73
N GLU A 169 -24.87 -17.71 -4.43
CA GLU A 169 -25.99 -18.04 -5.33
C GLU A 169 -25.52 -18.82 -6.57
N ALA A 170 -24.42 -18.39 -7.21
CA ALA A 170 -23.85 -19.07 -8.37
C ALA A 170 -23.36 -20.48 -8.02
N LYS A 171 -22.67 -20.65 -6.88
CA LYS A 171 -22.26 -21.98 -6.37
C LYS A 171 -23.43 -22.91 -6.18
N LYS A 172 -24.53 -22.40 -5.61
CA LYS A 172 -25.75 -23.16 -5.41
C LYS A 172 -26.46 -23.50 -6.72
N ALA A 173 -26.40 -22.61 -7.71
CA ALA A 173 -26.97 -22.86 -9.04
C ALA A 173 -26.21 -23.99 -9.75
N LEU A 174 -24.88 -23.96 -9.71
CA LEU A 174 -24.03 -25.02 -10.26
C LEU A 174 -24.29 -26.37 -9.56
N GLU A 175 -24.31 -26.41 -8.23
CA GLU A 175 -24.64 -27.64 -7.47
C GLU A 175 -26.02 -28.20 -7.84
N LEU A 176 -27.00 -27.33 -8.13
CA LEU A 176 -28.33 -27.75 -8.57
C LEU A 176 -28.32 -28.24 -10.03
N ALA A 177 -27.50 -27.66 -10.89
CA ALA A 177 -27.33 -28.10 -12.28
C ALA A 177 -26.66 -29.47 -12.34
N GLU A 178 -25.57 -29.66 -11.59
CA GLU A 178 -24.88 -30.94 -11.40
C GLU A 178 -25.85 -32.03 -10.91
N ALA A 179 -26.62 -31.75 -9.85
CA ALA A 179 -27.58 -32.72 -9.34
C ALA A 179 -28.71 -33.08 -10.34
N LYS A 180 -29.08 -32.16 -11.24
CA LYS A 180 -30.05 -32.43 -12.31
C LYS A 180 -29.44 -33.25 -13.44
N ALA A 181 -28.19 -32.97 -13.81
CA ALA A 181 -27.42 -33.74 -14.78
C ALA A 181 -27.29 -35.19 -14.32
N GLU A 182 -26.83 -35.42 -13.09
CA GLU A 182 -26.71 -36.76 -12.49
C GLU A 182 -28.05 -37.50 -12.44
N ALA A 183 -29.15 -36.79 -12.12
CA ALA A 183 -30.48 -37.38 -12.10
C ALA A 183 -30.95 -37.80 -13.51
N ALA A 184 -30.66 -36.99 -14.54
CA ALA A 184 -31.02 -37.29 -15.93
C ALA A 184 -30.26 -38.51 -16.47
N GLU A 185 -28.96 -38.65 -16.18
CA GLU A 185 -28.17 -39.85 -16.50
C GLU A 185 -28.77 -41.11 -15.85
N SER A 186 -29.23 -41.00 -14.60
CA SER A 186 -29.77 -42.15 -13.86
C SER A 186 -31.11 -42.67 -14.43
N GLU A 187 -31.87 -41.82 -15.12
CA GLU A 187 -33.16 -42.15 -15.74
C GLU A 187 -33.02 -42.68 -17.19
N ASN A 188 -31.90 -42.42 -17.88
CA ASN A 188 -31.67 -42.76 -19.30
C ASN A 188 -31.04 -44.14 -19.56
N ASN A 189 -30.92 -44.99 -18.55
CA ASN A 189 -30.24 -46.31 -18.60
C ASN A 189 -30.87 -47.38 -19.55
N ASP A 190 -31.80 -47.00 -20.44
CA ASP A 190 -32.54 -47.91 -21.35
C ASP A 190 -32.24 -47.70 -22.86
N GLU A 191 -31.44 -46.72 -23.28
CA GLU A 191 -31.02 -46.55 -24.69
C GLU A 191 -29.49 -46.43 -24.85
N GLU A 192 -28.88 -47.22 -25.74
CA GLU A 192 -27.45 -47.12 -26.14
C GLU A 192 -27.21 -45.77 -26.85
N VAL A 193 -26.98 -44.72 -26.07
CA VAL A 193 -26.30 -43.50 -26.52
C VAL A 193 -24.80 -43.71 -26.27
N ALA A 194 -23.94 -43.28 -27.20
CA ALA A 194 -22.51 -43.38 -27.01
C ALA A 194 -22.09 -42.49 -25.83
N GLU A 195 -21.39 -43.04 -24.83
CA GLU A 195 -20.94 -42.32 -23.62
C GLU A 195 -20.30 -40.95 -23.95
N GLU A 196 -19.59 -40.84 -25.08
CA GLU A 196 -18.96 -39.59 -25.56
C GLU A 196 -19.98 -38.49 -25.99
N GLU A 197 -21.14 -38.84 -26.55
CA GLU A 197 -22.16 -37.86 -26.96
C GLU A 197 -23.01 -37.35 -25.78
N GLU A 198 -23.13 -38.15 -24.72
CA GLU A 198 -23.85 -37.80 -23.49
C GLU A 198 -22.99 -36.91 -22.57
N GLU A 199 -21.68 -37.20 -22.46
CA GLU A 199 -20.71 -36.32 -21.77
C GLU A 199 -20.61 -34.94 -22.44
N GLU A 200 -20.53 -34.86 -23.77
CA GLU A 200 -20.44 -33.56 -24.50
C GLU A 200 -21.71 -32.70 -24.31
N TYR A 201 -22.89 -33.34 -24.25
CA TYR A 201 -24.17 -32.65 -24.00
C TYR A 201 -24.30 -32.13 -22.58
N LEU A 202 -23.85 -32.90 -21.58
CA LEU A 202 -23.88 -32.51 -20.17
C LEU A 202 -22.88 -31.40 -19.87
N GLU A 203 -21.69 -31.46 -20.48
CA GLU A 203 -20.69 -30.40 -20.42
C GLU A 203 -21.30 -29.09 -21.00
N GLU A 204 -21.88 -29.13 -22.21
CA GLU A 204 -22.51 -27.96 -22.82
C GLU A 204 -23.71 -27.41 -22.03
N ALA A 205 -24.43 -28.27 -21.30
CA ALA A 205 -25.55 -27.88 -20.44
C ALA A 205 -25.13 -27.20 -19.13
N MET A 206 -23.92 -27.47 -18.63
CA MET A 206 -23.38 -26.89 -17.38
C MET A 206 -22.51 -25.65 -17.60
N LEU A 207 -21.99 -25.44 -18.82
CA LEU A 207 -21.19 -24.27 -19.18
C LEU A 207 -21.78 -22.92 -18.71
N PRO A 208 -23.11 -22.65 -18.84
CA PRO A 208 -23.67 -21.37 -18.40
C PRO A 208 -23.56 -21.13 -16.88
N GLU A 209 -23.76 -22.17 -16.07
CA GLU A 209 -23.62 -22.11 -14.61
C GLU A 209 -22.15 -22.00 -14.18
N GLU A 210 -21.22 -22.66 -14.89
CA GLU A 210 -19.77 -22.52 -14.67
C GLU A 210 -19.26 -21.11 -15.02
N GLU A 211 -19.68 -20.56 -16.16
CA GLU A 211 -19.36 -19.18 -16.55
C GLU A 211 -19.90 -18.17 -15.53
N ALA A 212 -21.14 -18.37 -15.06
CA ALA A 212 -21.74 -17.52 -14.03
C ALA A 212 -20.98 -17.61 -12.69
N LEU A 213 -20.46 -18.79 -12.34
CA LEU A 213 -19.61 -18.96 -11.16
C LEU A 213 -18.28 -18.23 -11.33
N GLU A 214 -17.61 -18.37 -12.47
CA GLU A 214 -16.34 -17.69 -12.74
C GLU A 214 -16.50 -16.16 -12.67
N GLU A 215 -17.55 -15.61 -13.28
CA GLU A 215 -17.88 -14.18 -13.19
C GLU A 215 -18.11 -13.73 -11.75
N ALA A 216 -18.86 -14.50 -10.96
CA ALA A 216 -19.13 -14.18 -9.56
C ALA A 216 -17.86 -14.27 -8.68
N GLU A 217 -16.97 -15.23 -8.96
CA GLU A 217 -15.67 -15.35 -8.30
C GLU A 217 -14.78 -14.16 -8.60
N MET A 218 -14.70 -13.74 -9.87
CA MET A 218 -13.97 -12.54 -10.26
C MET A 218 -14.51 -11.28 -9.57
N GLU A 219 -15.83 -11.07 -9.56
CA GLU A 219 -16.46 -9.92 -8.91
C GLU A 219 -16.18 -9.89 -7.39
N PHE A 220 -16.28 -11.05 -6.73
CA PHE A 220 -15.98 -11.18 -5.31
C PHE A 220 -14.51 -10.89 -5.00
N ASP A 221 -13.60 -11.45 -5.79
CA ASP A 221 -12.17 -11.25 -5.59
C ASP A 221 -11.77 -9.79 -5.84
N GLU A 222 -12.32 -9.13 -6.86
CA GLU A 222 -12.08 -7.70 -7.10
C GLU A 222 -12.61 -6.86 -5.92
N ALA A 223 -13.87 -7.06 -5.50
CA ALA A 223 -14.46 -6.32 -4.39
C ALA A 223 -13.66 -6.50 -3.09
N LYS A 224 -13.22 -7.73 -2.82
CA LYS A 224 -12.40 -8.07 -1.65
C LYS A 224 -11.03 -7.43 -1.73
N GLN A 225 -10.36 -7.48 -2.87
CA GLN A 225 -9.07 -6.84 -3.07
C GLN A 225 -9.17 -5.32 -2.90
N ASP A 226 -10.23 -4.69 -3.39
CA ASP A 226 -10.49 -3.26 -3.21
C ASP A 226 -10.65 -2.88 -1.74
N PHE A 227 -11.48 -3.64 -1.01
CA PHE A 227 -11.68 -3.42 0.42
C PHE A 227 -10.38 -3.64 1.21
N GLU A 228 -9.63 -4.70 0.92
CA GLU A 228 -8.34 -4.96 1.57
C GLU A 228 -7.30 -3.90 1.24
N ARG A 229 -7.20 -3.45 -0.01
CA ARG A 229 -6.27 -2.39 -0.43
C ARG A 229 -6.58 -1.07 0.29
N PHE A 230 -7.86 -0.79 0.52
CA PHE A 230 -8.28 0.41 1.24
C PHE A 230 -7.91 0.35 2.73
N THR A 231 -8.24 -0.76 3.39
CA THR A 231 -8.21 -0.88 4.86
C THR A 231 -6.91 -1.47 5.42
N LYS A 232 -6.20 -2.29 4.64
CA LYS A 232 -5.02 -3.04 5.09
C LYS A 232 -3.78 -2.58 4.35
N ARG A 233 -2.65 -2.59 5.04
CA ARG A 233 -1.35 -2.41 4.39
C ARG A 233 -1.12 -3.56 3.41
N PRO A 234 -0.44 -3.31 2.28
CA PRO A 234 -0.01 -4.37 1.37
C PRO A 234 0.70 -5.49 2.15
N ARG A 235 0.33 -6.74 1.86
CA ARG A 235 0.91 -7.92 2.52
C ARG A 235 2.28 -8.23 1.94
N TYR A 236 3.10 -8.89 2.75
CA TYR A 236 4.43 -9.35 2.37
C TYR A 236 4.33 -10.40 1.24
N ALA A 237 4.77 -10.05 0.04
CA ALA A 237 5.06 -11.04 -0.99
C ALA A 237 6.39 -11.73 -0.65
N GLN A 238 6.46 -13.07 -0.74
CA GLN A 238 7.74 -13.76 -0.66
C GLN A 238 8.60 -13.39 -1.86
N ILE A 239 9.72 -12.69 -1.62
CA ILE A 239 10.66 -12.33 -2.67
C ILE A 239 11.56 -13.53 -2.96
N SER A 240 11.28 -14.20 -4.08
CA SER A 240 12.13 -15.25 -4.66
C SER A 240 13.58 -14.79 -4.74
N ARG A 241 14.52 -15.73 -4.63
CA ARG A 241 15.94 -15.40 -4.81
C ARG A 241 16.18 -15.18 -6.31
N PRO A 242 16.53 -13.96 -6.75
CA PRO A 242 16.81 -13.73 -8.16
C PRO A 242 18.11 -14.40 -8.56
N ASP A 243 18.22 -14.78 -9.84
CA ASP A 243 19.52 -15.02 -10.45
C ASP A 243 20.17 -13.67 -10.77
N LEU A 244 21.30 -13.41 -10.12
CA LEU A 244 22.10 -12.19 -10.31
C LEU A 244 23.44 -12.50 -11.01
N THR A 245 23.59 -13.72 -11.54
CA THR A 245 24.78 -14.13 -12.28
C THR A 245 24.72 -13.59 -13.72
N VAL A 246 25.23 -12.38 -13.90
CA VAL A 246 25.29 -11.71 -15.20
C VAL A 246 26.73 -11.56 -15.69
N SER A 247 26.90 -11.67 -17.02
CA SER A 247 28.19 -11.48 -17.71
C SER A 247 28.73 -10.06 -17.48
N GLY A 248 30.04 -9.86 -17.67
CA GLY A 248 30.70 -8.59 -17.37
C GLY A 248 30.12 -7.40 -18.14
N GLU A 249 29.88 -7.55 -19.43
CA GLU A 249 29.28 -6.50 -20.28
C GLU A 249 27.83 -6.20 -19.88
N ARG A 250 27.00 -7.25 -19.74
CA ARG A 250 25.61 -7.08 -19.31
C ARG A 250 25.50 -6.43 -17.94
N ARG A 251 26.41 -6.74 -17.03
CA ARG A 251 26.50 -6.10 -15.70
C ARG A 251 26.73 -4.60 -15.81
N GLN A 252 27.62 -4.16 -16.70
CA GLN A 252 27.91 -2.74 -16.89
C GLN A 252 26.69 -2.01 -17.46
N GLN A 253 26.02 -2.60 -18.45
CA GLN A 253 24.77 -2.05 -19.01
C GLN A 253 23.69 -1.93 -17.93
N LEU A 254 23.48 -2.99 -17.13
CA LEU A 254 22.53 -2.98 -16.02
C LEU A 254 22.89 -1.95 -14.95
N ALA A 255 24.18 -1.73 -14.68
CA ALA A 255 24.61 -0.71 -13.74
C ALA A 255 24.31 0.71 -14.23
N GLN A 256 24.44 0.98 -15.54
CA GLN A 256 24.05 2.28 -16.12
C GLN A 256 22.53 2.50 -16.04
N VAL A 257 21.74 1.47 -16.37
CA VAL A 257 20.28 1.52 -16.19
C VAL A 257 19.93 1.74 -14.71
N GLY A 258 20.58 1.01 -13.81
CA GLY A 258 20.39 1.12 -12.37
C GLY A 258 20.72 2.50 -11.81
N GLU A 259 21.77 3.14 -12.34
CA GLU A 259 22.14 4.52 -11.99
C GLU A 259 21.04 5.51 -12.41
N ARG A 260 20.55 5.39 -13.65
CA ARG A 260 19.42 6.21 -14.14
C ARG A 260 18.19 6.03 -13.26
N LEU A 261 17.79 4.80 -12.97
CA LEU A 261 16.64 4.49 -12.12
C LEU A 261 16.82 5.01 -10.70
N TYR A 262 18.04 4.94 -10.15
CA TYR A 262 18.38 5.45 -8.82
C TYR A 262 18.13 6.96 -8.70
N TYR A 263 18.53 7.76 -9.71
CA TYR A 263 18.40 9.21 -9.69
C TYR A 263 17.04 9.71 -10.19
N ASN A 264 16.51 9.12 -11.26
CA ASN A 264 15.46 9.73 -12.07
C ASN A 264 14.08 9.06 -11.92
N LYS A 265 14.00 7.80 -11.50
CA LYS A 265 12.71 7.11 -11.30
C LYS A 265 12.35 6.98 -9.84
N TYR A 266 13.21 6.32 -9.07
CA TYR A 266 12.94 6.00 -7.67
C TYR A 266 13.48 7.04 -6.69
N GLY A 267 14.22 8.05 -7.19
CA GLY A 267 14.73 9.17 -6.39
C GLY A 267 15.45 8.74 -5.11
N CYS A 268 16.22 7.65 -5.18
CA CYS A 268 16.93 7.10 -4.04
C CYS A 268 17.89 8.13 -3.42
N ASN A 269 18.43 9.01 -4.27
CA ASN A 269 19.25 10.18 -3.90
C ASN A 269 18.51 11.22 -3.05
N GLY A 270 17.18 11.24 -3.04
CA GLY A 270 16.41 12.10 -2.13
C GLY A 270 16.64 11.75 -0.65
N CYS A 271 16.90 10.47 -0.37
CA CYS A 271 17.15 9.97 0.99
C CYS A 271 18.62 9.59 1.23
N HIS A 272 19.30 9.05 0.22
CA HIS A 272 20.64 8.50 0.33
C HIS A 272 21.68 9.38 -0.36
N SER A 273 22.91 9.37 0.17
CA SER A 273 24.04 10.04 -0.45
C SER A 273 25.01 9.09 -1.14
N VAL A 274 25.59 9.57 -2.25
CA VAL A 274 26.69 8.96 -3.00
C VAL A 274 27.66 10.06 -3.40
N GLY A 275 28.96 9.87 -3.16
CA GLY A 275 29.99 10.89 -3.42
C GLY A 275 29.80 12.16 -2.60
N GLY A 276 29.15 12.07 -1.43
CA GLY A 276 28.79 13.23 -0.60
C GLY A 276 27.62 14.07 -1.12
N GLN A 277 26.97 13.66 -2.21
CA GLN A 277 25.79 14.32 -2.78
C GLN A 277 24.52 13.50 -2.50
N GLY A 278 23.38 14.18 -2.32
CA GLY A 278 22.09 13.56 -2.01
C GLY A 278 21.67 13.70 -0.55
N GLY A 279 20.63 12.95 -0.18
CA GLY A 279 19.98 13.01 1.12
C GLY A 279 20.77 12.38 2.27
N ILE A 280 20.32 12.69 3.47
CA ILE A 280 20.89 12.25 4.75
C ILE A 280 19.88 11.51 5.64
N VAL A 281 18.69 11.17 5.10
CA VAL A 281 17.69 10.36 5.79
C VAL A 281 18.13 8.90 5.86
N GLY A 282 18.61 8.38 4.73
CA GLY A 282 19.19 7.07 4.59
C GLY A 282 20.72 7.10 4.81
N PRO A 283 21.33 5.95 5.11
CA PRO A 283 22.79 5.85 5.19
C PRO A 283 23.46 6.17 3.84
N PRO A 284 24.70 6.69 3.85
CA PRO A 284 25.48 6.85 2.62
C PRO A 284 25.75 5.50 1.95
N LEU A 285 25.68 5.47 0.62
CA LEU A 285 25.75 4.27 -0.20
C LEU A 285 27.08 4.10 -0.94
N ASP A 286 28.05 5.01 -0.74
CA ASP A 286 29.38 5.01 -1.36
C ASP A 286 30.12 3.66 -1.28
N ARG A 287 29.81 2.87 -0.25
CA ARG A 287 30.44 1.57 0.04
C ARG A 287 29.47 0.41 0.00
N ALA A 288 28.27 0.59 -0.54
CA ALA A 288 27.24 -0.45 -0.61
C ALA A 288 27.78 -1.71 -1.29
N GLY A 289 28.47 -1.58 -2.41
CA GLY A 289 29.02 -2.70 -3.18
C GLY A 289 30.12 -3.48 -2.46
N PHE A 290 30.81 -2.85 -1.52
CA PHE A 290 31.79 -3.52 -0.64
C PHE A 290 31.12 -4.19 0.57
N ARG A 291 30.10 -3.54 1.15
CA ARG A 291 29.51 -3.95 2.45
C ARG A 291 28.35 -4.92 2.32
N LEU A 292 27.61 -4.88 1.22
CA LEU A 292 26.33 -5.54 1.08
C LEU A 292 26.39 -6.63 0.00
N ASN A 293 25.65 -7.72 0.27
CA ASN A 293 25.44 -8.81 -0.67
C ASN A 293 24.35 -8.46 -1.68
N ASP A 294 24.52 -8.91 -2.92
CA ASP A 294 23.67 -8.56 -4.07
C ASP A 294 22.22 -9.02 -3.86
N THR A 295 22.02 -10.26 -3.40
CA THR A 295 20.68 -10.79 -3.04
C THR A 295 20.06 -10.03 -1.87
N TRP A 296 20.88 -9.55 -0.93
CA TRP A 296 20.40 -8.73 0.19
C TRP A 296 19.91 -7.37 -0.30
N ILE A 297 20.69 -6.70 -1.17
CA ILE A 297 20.32 -5.40 -1.76
C ILE A 297 18.99 -5.53 -2.51
N TYR A 298 18.90 -6.50 -3.42
CA TYR A 298 17.71 -6.76 -4.21
C TYR A 298 16.47 -6.93 -3.34
N ARG A 299 16.53 -7.79 -2.32
CA ARG A 299 15.40 -8.02 -1.41
C ARG A 299 15.04 -6.79 -0.60
N TRP A 300 16.05 -6.04 -0.14
CA TRP A 300 15.86 -4.84 0.66
C TRP A 300 15.12 -3.76 -0.13
N ILE A 301 15.54 -3.48 -1.38
CA ILE A 301 14.90 -2.42 -2.19
C ILE A 301 13.52 -2.84 -2.70
N LYS A 302 13.29 -4.14 -2.93
CA LYS A 302 11.98 -4.69 -3.32
C LYS A 302 10.94 -4.57 -2.20
N TYR A 303 11.31 -4.92 -0.97
CA TYR A 303 10.38 -4.87 0.16
C TYR A 303 11.11 -4.73 1.51
N PRO A 304 11.48 -3.50 1.90
CA PRO A 304 12.31 -3.29 3.09
C PRO A 304 11.58 -3.66 4.40
N GLN A 305 10.26 -3.51 4.47
CA GLN A 305 9.45 -3.85 5.66
C GLN A 305 9.39 -5.36 5.91
N ALA A 306 9.51 -6.20 4.88
CA ALA A 306 9.60 -7.65 5.03
C ALA A 306 10.89 -8.06 5.78
N MET A 307 11.97 -7.30 5.61
CA MET A 307 13.24 -7.52 6.29
C MET A 307 13.32 -6.79 7.64
N LYS A 308 12.76 -5.57 7.71
CA LYS A 308 12.71 -4.75 8.93
C LYS A 308 11.37 -4.02 9.01
N ARG A 309 10.42 -4.61 9.74
CA ARG A 309 9.02 -4.14 9.85
C ARG A 309 8.83 -2.64 10.11
N LYS A 310 9.69 -2.02 10.91
CA LYS A 310 9.61 -0.58 11.29
C LYS A 310 10.66 0.30 10.59
N THR A 311 11.16 -0.13 9.43
CA THR A 311 12.07 0.68 8.63
C THR A 311 11.34 1.88 8.02
N ARG A 312 12.04 3.02 7.95
CA ARG A 312 11.52 4.25 7.35
C ARG A 312 11.63 4.27 5.83
N MET A 313 12.45 3.41 5.24
CA MET A 313 12.53 3.27 3.78
C MET A 313 11.22 2.65 3.29
N PRO A 314 10.42 3.36 2.47
CA PRO A 314 9.17 2.83 1.95
C PRO A 314 9.45 1.73 0.91
N ASN A 315 8.49 0.83 0.73
CA ASN A 315 8.39 0.03 -0.48
C ASN A 315 7.93 0.97 -1.62
N MET A 316 8.76 1.05 -2.66
CA MET A 316 8.59 1.96 -3.80
C MET A 316 7.95 1.28 -5.02
N GLY A 317 7.53 0.01 -4.90
CA GLY A 317 6.96 -0.74 -6.03
C GLY A 317 7.98 -1.08 -7.11
N ILE A 318 9.23 -1.32 -6.72
CA ILE A 318 10.31 -1.60 -7.68
C ILE A 318 10.03 -2.93 -8.40
N THR A 319 10.12 -2.95 -9.73
CA THR A 319 9.97 -4.18 -10.53
C THR A 319 11.20 -5.08 -10.35
N ASP A 320 11.13 -6.34 -10.78
CA ASP A 320 12.26 -7.26 -10.62
C ASP A 320 13.46 -6.85 -11.48
N ASP A 321 13.21 -6.40 -12.71
CA ASP A 321 14.26 -5.91 -13.62
C ASP A 321 14.91 -4.63 -13.09
N ASP A 322 14.10 -3.68 -12.61
CA ASP A 322 14.59 -2.43 -12.04
C ASP A 322 15.41 -2.70 -10.77
N ALA A 323 14.95 -3.63 -9.92
CA ALA A 323 15.68 -4.03 -8.72
C ALA A 323 17.01 -4.73 -9.06
N GLN A 324 17.05 -5.54 -10.12
CA GLN A 324 18.28 -6.14 -10.61
C GLN A 324 19.26 -5.05 -11.09
N ALA A 325 18.81 -4.11 -11.92
CA ALA A 325 19.62 -3.02 -12.44
C ALA A 325 20.19 -2.13 -11.33
N ILE A 326 19.34 -1.66 -10.40
CA ILE A 326 19.75 -0.85 -9.24
C ILE A 326 20.75 -1.63 -8.36
N THR A 327 20.53 -2.94 -8.18
CA THR A 327 21.51 -3.78 -7.46
C THR A 327 22.87 -3.74 -8.15
N MET A 328 22.93 -3.92 -9.47
CA MET A 328 24.19 -3.86 -10.22
C MET A 328 24.88 -2.51 -10.09
N PHE A 329 24.12 -1.41 -10.12
CA PHE A 329 24.64 -0.07 -9.86
C PHE A 329 25.24 0.04 -8.45
N LEU A 330 24.50 -0.32 -7.40
CA LEU A 330 25.00 -0.23 -6.02
C LEU A 330 26.23 -1.11 -5.79
N LYS A 331 26.41 -2.18 -6.57
CA LYS A 331 27.62 -3.03 -6.54
C LYS A 331 28.88 -2.38 -7.11
N THR A 332 28.75 -1.33 -7.92
CA THR A 332 29.87 -0.52 -8.40
C THR A 332 30.38 0.43 -7.31
N LEU A 333 29.54 0.81 -6.34
CA LEU A 333 29.86 1.73 -5.25
C LEU A 333 30.80 1.09 -4.22
N ARG A 334 32.10 1.25 -4.45
CA ARG A 334 33.18 0.61 -3.68
C ARG A 334 34.22 1.63 -3.17
N ALA A 335 33.76 2.78 -2.71
CA ALA A 335 34.65 3.79 -2.14
C ALA A 335 35.53 3.21 -1.01
N PRO A 336 36.77 3.72 -0.84
CA PRO A 336 37.64 3.29 0.24
C PRO A 336 36.99 3.53 1.60
N LYS A 337 37.48 2.85 2.64
CA LYS A 337 37.01 3.10 4.01
C LYS A 337 37.37 4.55 4.37
N PRO A 338 36.42 5.38 4.85
CA PRO A 338 36.76 6.72 5.28
C PRO A 338 37.76 6.65 6.45
N ASP A 339 38.76 7.53 6.43
CA ASP A 339 39.84 7.58 7.43
C ASP A 339 39.32 7.91 8.84
N GLN A 340 38.16 8.57 8.93
CA GLN A 340 37.46 8.83 10.19
C GLN A 340 36.14 8.05 10.24
N SER A 341 35.79 7.53 11.42
CA SER A 341 34.47 6.93 11.63
C SER A 341 33.39 7.98 11.41
N ILE A 342 32.34 7.64 10.66
CA ILE A 342 31.12 8.45 10.58
C ILE A 342 30.65 8.68 12.02
N GLN A 343 30.67 9.93 12.48
CA GLN A 343 30.23 10.26 13.83
C GLN A 343 28.78 9.81 13.95
N LYS A 344 28.49 8.95 14.94
CA LYS A 344 27.10 8.68 15.32
C LYS A 344 26.53 10.00 15.78
N VAL A 345 25.59 10.56 15.02
CA VAL A 345 24.76 11.65 15.51
C VAL A 345 23.99 11.07 16.70
N SER A 346 24.36 11.48 17.91
CA SER A 346 23.60 11.17 19.12
C SER A 346 22.26 11.90 19.02
N ASN A 347 21.18 11.13 18.94
CA ASN A 347 19.82 11.65 19.03
C ASN A 347 19.55 12.28 20.40
#